data_AF-A0A4D4MLC0-F1
#
_entry.id   AF-A0A4D4MLC0-F1
#
_cell.length_a   1.000
_cell.length_b   1.000
_cell.length_c   1.000
_cell.angle_alpha   90.00
_cell.angle_beta   90.00
_cell.angle_gamma   90.00
#
_symmetry.space_group_name_H-M   'P 1'
#
loop_
_entity.id
_entity.type
_entity.pdbx_description
1 polymer ?
#
loop_
_entity_poly.entity_id
_entity_poly.type
_entity_poly.pdbx_seq_one_letter_code
_entity_poly.pdbx_strand_id
1 'polypeptide(L)'
;MSRRTPRIALDRLRTPRRIPKFLKAASICVLVAGLLSPVTQVAAADTSAAAAGDYCGGQCSDILPPGENGNATLAQILLNQAFGTQPDHAEDQLAPYGNLPSGYSALTDAKINNFFNDASFGVASDQVASTTKPGGRSDVTIVRDKKTGVPHITGTTRYGTEYGAGYAAAQDRLWLMDVFRHVGRGQLTSFAGGAPSNQGLEQEFWRNAPYTEADLQAQIDSAIANNGARGQQALADANAYIEGINAYIDASDSGRYFPGEYVLTGHKDSITNAGTIDHFKLTDLVALASVIGALFGSGGGGEVNNALSLIAAQSKYGVTEGTKVWESFRERNDPEAVLTVHNGESFPYASKPDSPQGAALPDAGSVTQEPLVYDRTGSAATAGATGASATAAATTLTSAKRGMSNALVVSGKHTASGHPIAVFGPQTGYFAPQLLMLQEIQGPGLSARGASFAGLSMYVELGRGQDYSWSATTSGQDIIDTYAVELCQDDYHYLYHGTCTAMDKVERTNSWKPTTADSTAAGSYRMQVYRTKYGPWNTGRRPAARRSRTPPCAPPSCTRPTRSSASRC
;
A
#
# COMPACT_ATOMS: atom_id res chain seq x y z
N MET A 1 9.80 50.51 4.85
CA MET A 1 10.74 49.76 5.71
C MET A 1 10.87 48.36 5.17
N SER A 2 11.98 48.09 4.49
CA SER A 2 12.31 46.78 3.90
C SER A 2 13.12 45.98 4.92
N ARG A 3 12.68 44.77 5.27
CA ARG A 3 13.49 43.82 6.04
C ARG A 3 13.71 42.56 5.21
N ARG A 4 14.94 42.47 4.71
CA ARG A 4 15.55 41.33 4.04
C ARG A 4 15.72 40.18 5.03
N THR A 5 15.29 38.99 4.65
CA THR A 5 15.63 37.71 5.31
C THR A 5 16.79 37.07 4.54
N PRO A 6 17.89 36.64 5.18
CA PRO A 6 19.06 36.11 4.48
C PRO A 6 18.87 34.65 4.07
N ARG A 7 19.27 34.35 2.82
CA ARG A 7 19.43 33.00 2.27
C ARG A 7 20.63 32.32 2.95
N ILE A 8 20.41 31.16 3.57
CA ILE A 8 21.49 30.26 3.99
C ILE A 8 21.54 29.10 3.00
N ALA A 9 22.73 28.93 2.41
CA ALA A 9 23.10 27.84 1.53
C ALA A 9 23.17 26.52 2.30
N LEU A 10 22.58 25.46 1.76
CA LEU A 10 22.88 24.08 2.13
C LEU A 10 23.20 23.31 0.85
N ASP A 11 24.47 23.45 0.48
CA ASP A 11 25.16 22.60 -0.47
C ASP A 11 26.01 21.61 0.35
N ARG A 12 26.12 20.36 -0.10
CA ARG A 12 26.94 19.24 0.44
C ARG A 12 26.36 18.41 1.60
N LEU A 13 25.58 17.38 1.24
CA LEU A 13 25.54 16.16 2.05
C LEU A 13 26.79 15.32 1.76
N ARG A 14 27.70 15.33 2.74
CA ARG A 14 28.88 14.48 2.84
C ARG A 14 28.47 13.03 3.08
N THR A 15 28.99 12.13 2.26
CA THR A 15 29.06 10.70 2.52
C THR A 15 29.89 10.40 3.79
N PRO A 16 29.41 9.57 4.73
CA PRO A 16 30.25 9.10 5.81
C PRO A 16 31.12 7.94 5.30
N ARG A 17 32.36 8.27 4.93
CA ARG A 17 33.49 7.32 4.87
C ARG A 17 33.81 6.85 6.29
N ARG A 18 33.66 5.56 6.57
CA ARG A 18 34.59 4.74 7.39
C ARG A 18 34.15 3.26 7.36
N ILE A 19 34.75 2.51 6.45
CA ILE A 19 34.80 1.04 6.47
C ILE A 19 36.23 0.67 6.90
N PRO A 20 36.43 -0.28 7.85
CA PRO A 20 37.77 -0.77 8.16
C PRO A 20 38.30 -1.59 6.98
N LYS A 21 39.56 -1.31 6.64
CA LYS A 21 40.34 -1.88 5.55
C LYS A 21 40.45 -3.41 5.70
N PHE A 22 40.11 -4.16 4.66
CA PHE A 22 40.76 -5.44 4.36
C PHE A 22 41.33 -5.37 2.94
N LEU A 23 42.65 -5.54 2.85
CA LEU A 23 43.43 -5.49 1.62
C LEU A 23 43.56 -6.89 1.02
N LYS A 24 43.25 -6.96 -0.27
CA LYS A 24 43.94 -7.70 -1.37
C LYS A 24 44.01 -9.23 -1.30
N ALA A 25 43.40 -9.87 -2.30
CA ALA A 25 44.12 -10.30 -3.50
C ALA A 25 43.14 -10.56 -4.66
N ALA A 26 43.28 -9.80 -5.74
CA ALA A 26 42.65 -10.07 -7.02
C ALA A 26 43.61 -10.92 -7.86
N SER A 27 43.11 -12.01 -8.42
CA SER A 27 43.75 -12.69 -9.56
C SER A 27 42.75 -12.67 -10.71
N ILE A 28 43.13 -11.91 -11.73
CA ILE A 28 42.50 -11.78 -13.03
C ILE A 28 42.81 -13.05 -13.83
N CYS A 29 41.79 -13.76 -14.30
CA CYS A 29 41.91 -14.69 -15.41
C CYS A 29 40.88 -14.30 -16.49
N VAL A 30 41.41 -13.61 -17.51
CA VAL A 30 40.75 -13.38 -18.79
C VAL A 30 40.68 -14.73 -19.53
N LEU A 31 39.48 -15.12 -19.97
CA LEU A 31 39.33 -16.12 -21.03
C LEU A 31 38.29 -15.60 -22.03
N VAL A 32 38.82 -15.04 -23.10
CA VAL A 32 38.14 -14.82 -24.38
C VAL A 32 38.10 -16.18 -25.08
N ALA A 33 36.90 -16.66 -25.42
CA ALA A 33 36.72 -17.69 -26.43
C ALA A 33 35.43 -17.40 -27.19
N GLY A 34 35.60 -16.82 -28.38
CA GLY A 34 34.54 -16.70 -29.35
C GLY A 34 34.19 -18.07 -29.94
N LEU A 35 32.90 -18.33 -30.09
CA LEU A 35 32.38 -19.35 -30.99
C LEU A 35 31.28 -18.71 -31.84
N LEU A 36 31.68 -18.44 -33.08
CA LEU A 36 30.80 -18.17 -34.21
C LEU A 36 30.00 -19.44 -34.51
N SER A 37 28.67 -19.32 -34.56
CA SER A 37 27.78 -20.30 -35.20
C SER A 37 26.77 -19.57 -36.08
N PRO A 38 26.39 -20.14 -37.22
CA PRO A 38 25.79 -19.42 -38.34
C PRO A 38 24.33 -19.03 -38.08
N VAL A 39 24.02 -17.80 -38.47
CA VAL A 39 22.68 -17.22 -38.50
C VAL A 39 21.86 -17.93 -39.58
N THR A 40 20.90 -18.75 -39.19
CA THR A 40 19.78 -19.14 -40.06
C THR A 40 18.72 -18.03 -39.97
N GLN A 41 18.63 -17.21 -41.01
CA GLN A 41 17.51 -16.30 -41.21
C GLN A 41 16.25 -17.11 -41.47
N VAL A 42 15.44 -17.31 -40.44
CA VAL A 42 14.02 -17.60 -40.62
C VAL A 42 13.35 -16.25 -40.83
N ALA A 43 12.73 -16.07 -42.00
CA ALA A 43 11.95 -14.88 -42.30
C ALA A 43 10.92 -14.64 -41.19
N ALA A 44 11.10 -13.54 -40.45
CA ALA A 44 10.11 -13.05 -39.52
C ALA A 44 8.88 -12.64 -40.33
N ALA A 45 7.76 -13.32 -40.10
CA ALA A 45 6.48 -12.83 -40.55
C ALA A 45 6.22 -11.49 -39.86
N ASP A 46 5.94 -10.45 -40.66
CA ASP A 46 5.50 -9.15 -40.19
C ASP A 46 4.23 -9.31 -39.34
N THR A 47 4.38 -9.25 -38.01
CA THR A 47 3.28 -9.00 -37.08
C THR A 47 3.49 -7.67 -36.38
N SER A 48 3.67 -6.59 -37.14
CA SER A 48 3.44 -5.23 -36.64
C SER A 48 2.00 -4.83 -36.97
N ALA A 49 1.03 -5.53 -36.40
CA ALA A 49 -0.33 -5.01 -36.37
C ALA A 49 -0.41 -4.08 -35.16
N ALA A 50 -0.47 -2.77 -35.40
CA ALA A 50 -1.09 -1.87 -34.42
C ALA A 50 -2.41 -2.53 -33.99
N ALA A 51 -2.64 -2.66 -32.68
CA ALA A 51 -3.82 -3.38 -32.20
C ALA A 51 -5.07 -2.74 -32.84
N ALA A 52 -5.87 -3.55 -33.52
CA ALA A 52 -7.11 -3.08 -34.14
C ALA A 52 -7.94 -2.35 -33.06
N GLY A 53 -8.28 -1.09 -33.31
CA GLY A 53 -9.03 -0.27 -32.36
C GLY A 53 -8.20 0.61 -31.43
N ASP A 54 -6.92 0.87 -31.72
CA ASP A 54 -6.21 1.95 -31.03
C ASP A 54 -6.63 3.34 -31.57
N TYR A 55 -7.51 4.03 -30.84
CA TYR A 55 -7.97 5.39 -31.18
C TYR A 55 -7.11 6.50 -30.56
N CYS A 56 -5.94 6.16 -30.02
CA CYS A 56 -5.04 7.11 -29.40
C CYS A 56 -4.48 8.16 -30.37
N GLY A 57 -4.25 7.76 -31.63
CA GLY A 57 -3.74 8.66 -32.67
C GLY A 57 -2.39 9.32 -32.33
N GLY A 58 -1.57 8.70 -31.48
CA GLY A 58 -0.29 9.26 -31.00
C GLY A 58 -0.46 10.43 -30.02
N GLN A 59 -1.64 10.60 -29.41
CA GLN A 59 -1.95 11.69 -28.48
C GLN A 59 -2.13 11.24 -27.03
N CYS A 60 -1.79 9.99 -26.72
CA CYS A 60 -1.80 9.46 -25.36
C CYS A 60 -0.38 9.25 -24.91
N SER A 61 -0.12 9.73 -23.71
CA SER A 61 1.15 9.54 -23.06
C SER A 61 0.94 9.03 -21.65
N ASP A 62 1.80 8.12 -21.22
CA ASP A 62 1.82 7.61 -19.86
C ASP A 62 3.15 7.92 -19.17
N ILE A 63 3.17 7.69 -17.87
CA ILE A 63 4.35 7.90 -17.05
C ILE A 63 4.68 6.57 -16.35
N LEU A 64 5.87 6.03 -16.64
CA LEU A 64 6.30 4.72 -16.14
C LEU A 64 6.68 4.82 -14.66
N PRO A 65 5.96 4.17 -13.72
CA PRO A 65 6.33 4.16 -12.31
C PRO A 65 7.77 3.67 -12.10
N PRO A 66 8.48 4.16 -11.06
CA PRO A 66 9.86 3.77 -10.90
C PRO A 66 10.17 2.28 -10.79
N GLY A 67 11.04 1.79 -11.67
CA GLY A 67 11.53 0.41 -11.65
C GLY A 67 10.55 -0.58 -12.24
N GLU A 68 10.28 -0.46 -13.55
CA GLU A 68 9.43 -1.41 -14.27
C GLU A 68 9.94 -2.84 -14.15
N ASN A 69 11.26 -3.03 -14.20
CA ASN A 69 11.87 -4.25 -13.69
C ASN A 69 12.22 -4.08 -12.21
N GLY A 70 11.37 -4.62 -11.35
CA GLY A 70 11.53 -4.59 -9.90
C GLY A 70 12.20 -5.82 -9.31
N ASN A 71 12.66 -6.75 -10.15
CA ASN A 71 13.32 -7.98 -9.72
C ASN A 71 14.84 -7.90 -9.95
N ALA A 72 15.60 -8.44 -9.02
CA ALA A 72 17.05 -8.63 -9.16
C ALA A 72 17.45 -10.01 -8.66
N THR A 73 18.16 -10.78 -9.47
CA THR A 73 18.79 -12.04 -9.01
C THR A 73 19.86 -11.76 -7.96
N LEU A 74 20.25 -12.77 -7.18
CA LEU A 74 21.33 -12.62 -6.21
C LEU A 74 22.62 -12.10 -6.84
N ALA A 75 22.96 -12.59 -8.05
CA ALA A 75 24.14 -12.12 -8.77
C ALA A 75 24.05 -10.63 -9.11
N GLN A 76 22.90 -10.15 -9.56
CA GLN A 76 22.68 -8.72 -9.85
C GLN A 76 22.75 -7.87 -8.58
N ILE A 77 22.20 -8.34 -7.45
CA ILE A 77 22.31 -7.62 -6.17
C ILE A 77 23.78 -7.50 -5.75
N LEU A 78 24.56 -8.58 -5.84
CA LEU A 78 25.99 -8.56 -5.49
C LEU A 78 26.80 -7.66 -6.43
N LEU A 79 26.50 -7.67 -7.74
CA LEU A 79 27.12 -6.77 -8.71
C LEU A 79 26.78 -5.30 -8.41
N ASN A 80 25.54 -5.00 -8.03
CA ASN A 80 25.16 -3.67 -7.58
C ASN A 80 25.95 -3.23 -6.34
N GLN A 81 26.07 -4.09 -5.32
CA GLN A 81 26.83 -3.76 -4.11
C GLN A 81 28.33 -3.54 -4.40
N ALA A 82 28.91 -4.29 -5.33
CA ALA A 82 30.32 -4.22 -5.67
C ALA A 82 30.65 -3.05 -6.62
N PHE A 83 29.79 -2.79 -7.61
CA PHE A 83 30.09 -1.93 -8.75
C PHE A 83 29.04 -0.85 -9.04
N GLY A 84 27.89 -0.87 -8.37
CA GLY A 84 26.78 0.06 -8.59
C GLY A 84 25.95 -0.23 -9.83
N THR A 85 26.15 -1.37 -10.50
CA THR A 85 25.36 -1.77 -11.68
C THR A 85 23.94 -2.15 -11.26
N GLN A 86 22.92 -1.66 -11.95
CA GLN A 86 21.52 -2.06 -11.72
C GLN A 86 21.04 -2.99 -12.84
N PRO A 87 19.99 -3.80 -12.61
CA PRO A 87 19.26 -4.46 -13.69
C PRO A 87 18.73 -3.46 -14.71
N ASP A 88 18.59 -3.89 -15.97
CA ASP A 88 17.91 -3.09 -16.99
C ASP A 88 16.49 -2.74 -16.53
N HIS A 89 16.02 -1.54 -16.87
CA HIS A 89 14.69 -1.02 -16.53
C HIS A 89 14.42 -0.81 -15.02
N ALA A 90 15.46 -0.76 -14.19
CA ALA A 90 15.34 -0.46 -12.76
C ALA A 90 15.11 1.05 -12.47
N GLU A 91 15.59 1.94 -13.34
CA GLU A 91 15.55 3.40 -13.08
C GLU A 91 15.30 4.32 -14.29
N ASP A 92 14.89 3.78 -15.44
CA ASP A 92 14.80 4.48 -16.74
C ASP A 92 13.97 5.78 -16.72
N GLN A 93 12.97 5.83 -15.86
CA GLN A 93 12.04 6.96 -15.69
C GLN A 93 12.61 8.13 -14.86
N LEU A 94 13.67 7.93 -14.05
CA LEU A 94 14.09 8.94 -13.07
C LEU A 94 14.59 10.23 -13.71
N ALA A 95 15.37 10.13 -14.79
CA ALA A 95 15.88 11.30 -15.51
C ALA A 95 14.75 12.11 -16.19
N PRO A 96 13.80 11.49 -16.93
CA PRO A 96 12.60 12.18 -17.41
C PRO A 96 11.86 12.96 -16.31
N TYR A 97 11.67 12.35 -15.14
CA TYR A 97 10.95 12.96 -14.02
C TYR A 97 11.69 14.15 -13.44
N GLY A 98 13.01 14.04 -13.26
CA GLY A 98 13.84 15.12 -12.74
C GLY A 98 13.81 16.38 -13.60
N ASN A 99 13.52 16.25 -14.89
CA ASN A 99 13.46 17.36 -15.85
C ASN A 99 12.09 18.06 -15.89
N LEU A 100 11.01 17.41 -15.45
CA LEU A 100 9.66 17.97 -15.56
C LEU A 100 9.47 19.28 -14.75
N PRO A 101 9.93 19.41 -13.49
CA PRO A 101 9.75 20.62 -12.68
C PRO A 101 10.40 21.89 -13.26
N SER A 102 11.47 21.75 -14.05
CA SER A 102 12.15 22.86 -14.71
C SER A 102 11.71 23.03 -16.17
N GLY A 103 11.29 21.95 -16.82
CA GLY A 103 10.91 21.91 -18.23
C GLY A 103 9.45 22.21 -18.54
N TYR A 104 8.55 22.22 -17.54
CA TYR A 104 7.10 22.31 -17.79
C TYR A 104 6.68 23.55 -18.60
N SER A 105 7.39 24.67 -18.44
CA SER A 105 7.11 25.92 -19.18
C SER A 105 7.31 25.80 -20.70
N ALA A 106 7.99 24.75 -21.17
CA ALA A 106 8.23 24.46 -22.57
C ALA A 106 7.36 23.31 -23.11
N LEU A 107 6.37 22.83 -22.34
CA LEU A 107 5.45 21.78 -22.78
C LEU A 107 4.60 22.25 -23.96
N THR A 108 4.61 21.44 -24.99
CA THR A 108 3.79 21.54 -26.21
C THR A 108 3.45 20.12 -26.64
N ASP A 109 2.42 19.92 -27.45
CA ASP A 109 2.07 18.58 -27.97
C ASP A 109 3.27 17.88 -28.62
N ALA A 110 4.06 18.60 -29.41
CA ALA A 110 5.27 18.06 -30.05
C ALA A 110 6.42 17.69 -29.09
N LYS A 111 6.33 18.09 -27.82
CA LYS A 111 7.39 17.90 -26.81
C LYS A 111 6.94 17.07 -25.61
N ILE A 112 5.66 16.70 -25.52
CA ILE A 112 5.12 15.98 -24.36
C ILE A 112 5.86 14.65 -24.15
N ASN A 113 6.17 13.93 -25.23
CA ASN A 113 6.88 12.65 -25.19
C ASN A 113 8.39 12.76 -24.88
N ASN A 114 8.91 13.97 -24.64
CA ASN A 114 10.23 14.15 -24.02
C ASN A 114 10.19 13.92 -22.49
N PHE A 115 8.98 13.96 -21.91
CA PHE A 115 8.74 13.81 -20.48
C PHE A 115 7.89 12.58 -20.14
N PHE A 116 7.05 12.15 -21.09
CA PHE A 116 6.16 11.01 -20.97
C PHE A 116 6.49 9.94 -22.03
N ASN A 117 6.04 8.71 -21.83
CA ASN A 117 6.15 7.66 -22.84
C ASN A 117 4.93 7.67 -23.76
N ASP A 118 5.13 7.23 -24.99
CA ASP A 118 4.01 6.95 -25.89
C ASP A 118 3.20 5.78 -25.34
N ALA A 119 1.88 5.97 -25.22
CA ALA A 119 0.96 4.99 -24.65
C ALA A 119 0.07 4.33 -25.72
N SER A 120 0.51 4.33 -26.98
CA SER A 120 -0.15 3.58 -28.05
C SER A 120 -0.04 2.08 -27.78
N PHE A 121 -0.96 1.32 -28.36
CA PHE A 121 -0.99 -0.13 -28.23
C PHE A 121 0.05 -0.81 -29.12
N GLY A 122 0.65 -1.87 -28.58
CA GLY A 122 1.66 -2.69 -29.23
C GLY A 122 3.08 -2.13 -29.15
N VAL A 123 4.01 -2.87 -29.75
CA VAL A 123 5.44 -2.52 -29.83
C VAL A 123 5.86 -2.57 -31.29
N ALA A 124 6.51 -1.51 -31.78
CA ALA A 124 7.09 -1.52 -33.12
C ALA A 124 8.16 -2.63 -33.23
N SER A 125 8.25 -3.30 -34.38
CA SER A 125 9.09 -4.49 -34.54
C SER A 125 10.58 -4.24 -34.26
N ASP A 126 11.07 -3.04 -34.56
CA ASP A 126 12.43 -2.59 -34.28
C ASP A 126 12.65 -2.19 -32.80
N GLN A 127 11.57 -2.01 -32.03
CA GLN A 127 11.57 -1.68 -30.60
C GLN A 127 11.31 -2.89 -29.69
N VAL A 128 11.11 -4.09 -30.26
CA VAL A 128 10.99 -5.33 -29.48
C VAL A 128 12.32 -5.72 -28.85
N ALA A 129 12.36 -5.82 -27.52
CA ALA A 129 13.50 -6.35 -26.78
C ALA A 129 13.44 -7.87 -26.65
N SER A 130 12.26 -8.40 -26.36
CA SER A 130 12.05 -9.84 -26.23
C SER A 130 10.60 -10.24 -26.54
N THR A 131 10.42 -11.49 -26.94
CA THR A 131 9.12 -12.12 -27.17
C THR A 131 9.12 -13.48 -26.49
N THR A 132 8.19 -13.70 -25.57
CA THR A 132 8.11 -14.92 -24.75
C THR A 132 6.72 -15.54 -24.84
N LYS A 133 6.66 -16.87 -24.87
CA LYS A 133 5.44 -17.67 -24.72
C LYS A 133 5.46 -18.35 -23.35
N PRO A 134 4.87 -17.75 -22.32
CA PRO A 134 5.01 -18.22 -20.94
C PRO A 134 4.48 -19.65 -20.81
N GLY A 135 5.22 -20.52 -20.14
CA GLY A 135 4.89 -21.95 -20.01
C GLY A 135 4.84 -22.73 -21.34
N GLY A 136 5.40 -22.18 -22.43
CA GLY A 136 5.32 -22.78 -23.78
C GLY A 136 3.93 -22.70 -24.42
N ARG A 137 3.02 -21.90 -23.86
CA ARG A 137 1.63 -21.77 -24.33
C ARG A 137 1.55 -21.13 -25.72
N SER A 138 0.62 -21.60 -26.54
CA SER A 138 0.36 -21.05 -27.88
C SER A 138 -0.69 -19.94 -27.90
N ASP A 139 -1.49 -19.81 -26.83
CA ASP A 139 -2.62 -18.88 -26.73
C ASP A 139 -2.28 -17.56 -26.04
N VAL A 140 -1.01 -17.32 -25.70
CA VAL A 140 -0.52 -16.06 -25.15
C VAL A 140 0.92 -15.78 -25.59
N THR A 141 1.23 -14.51 -25.81
CA THR A 141 2.58 -14.01 -26.08
C THR A 141 2.80 -12.72 -25.28
N ILE A 142 3.96 -12.61 -24.64
CA ILE A 142 4.42 -11.41 -23.94
C ILE A 142 5.56 -10.81 -24.75
N VAL A 143 5.39 -9.57 -25.19
CA VAL A 143 6.44 -8.77 -25.84
C VAL A 143 6.90 -7.70 -24.86
N ARG A 144 8.20 -7.53 -24.66
CA ARG A 144 8.75 -6.39 -23.90
C ARG A 144 9.44 -5.41 -24.82
N ASP A 145 9.22 -4.12 -24.58
CA ASP A 145 9.84 -3.05 -25.35
C ASP A 145 11.27 -2.73 -24.85
N LYS A 146 12.11 -2.18 -25.73
CA LYS A 146 13.51 -1.82 -25.41
C LYS A 146 13.66 -0.60 -24.52
N LYS A 147 12.69 0.31 -24.49
CA LYS A 147 12.81 1.62 -23.87
C LYS A 147 12.53 1.53 -22.38
N THR A 148 11.52 0.76 -22.00
CA THR A 148 10.95 0.74 -20.66
C THR A 148 10.78 -0.66 -20.08
N GLY A 149 10.88 -1.70 -20.92
CA GLY A 149 10.70 -3.07 -20.48
C GLY A 149 9.25 -3.44 -20.15
N VAL A 150 8.27 -2.59 -20.48
CA VAL A 150 6.84 -2.80 -20.17
C VAL A 150 6.35 -4.06 -20.87
N PRO A 151 5.60 -4.94 -20.18
CA PRO A 151 5.00 -6.11 -20.80
C PRO A 151 3.77 -5.76 -21.64
N HIS A 152 3.80 -6.13 -22.92
CA HIS A 152 2.67 -6.13 -23.83
C HIS A 152 2.18 -7.56 -24.02
N ILE A 153 1.09 -7.89 -23.34
CA ILE A 153 0.50 -9.24 -23.27
C ILE A 153 -0.61 -9.34 -24.32
N THR A 154 -0.46 -10.28 -25.25
CA THR A 154 -1.50 -10.58 -26.25
C THR A 154 -1.92 -12.05 -26.14
N GLY A 155 -3.19 -12.29 -25.85
CA GLY A 155 -3.78 -13.63 -25.79
C GLY A 155 -4.86 -13.86 -26.84
N THR A 156 -4.96 -15.10 -27.33
CA THR A 156 -6.06 -15.55 -28.21
C THR A 156 -7.26 -16.06 -27.42
N THR A 157 -7.07 -16.34 -26.12
CA THR A 157 -8.13 -16.65 -25.15
C THR A 157 -8.04 -15.68 -23.97
N ARG A 158 -9.17 -15.43 -23.28
CA ARG A 158 -9.17 -14.60 -22.07
C ARG A 158 -8.31 -15.22 -20.96
N TYR A 159 -8.39 -16.53 -20.77
CA TYR A 159 -7.54 -17.27 -19.85
C TYR A 159 -6.05 -17.06 -20.17
N GLY A 160 -5.63 -17.21 -21.43
CA GLY A 160 -4.23 -17.03 -21.84
C GLY A 160 -3.76 -15.60 -21.57
N THR A 161 -4.63 -14.63 -21.81
CA THR A 161 -4.39 -13.20 -21.55
C THR A 161 -4.11 -12.94 -20.06
N GLU A 162 -4.98 -13.41 -19.17
CA GLU A 162 -4.84 -13.26 -17.72
C GLU A 162 -3.65 -14.04 -17.16
N TYR A 163 -3.41 -15.26 -17.66
CA TYR A 163 -2.22 -16.04 -17.35
C TYR A 163 -0.93 -15.29 -17.73
N GLY A 164 -0.92 -14.63 -18.90
CA GLY A 164 0.20 -13.79 -19.32
C GLY A 164 0.41 -12.60 -18.40
N ALA A 165 -0.66 -11.93 -17.96
CA ALA A 165 -0.60 -10.83 -17.01
C ALA A 165 0.01 -11.28 -15.68
N GLY A 166 -0.41 -12.43 -15.14
CA GLY A 166 0.15 -12.99 -13.91
C GLY A 166 1.63 -13.36 -14.04
N TYR A 167 2.02 -13.97 -15.16
CA TYR A 167 3.41 -14.31 -15.42
C TYR A 167 4.30 -13.06 -15.50
N ALA A 168 3.84 -12.02 -16.20
CA ALA A 168 4.56 -10.75 -16.31
C ALA A 168 4.67 -10.03 -14.95
N ALA A 169 3.58 -10.00 -14.18
CA ALA A 169 3.58 -9.40 -12.84
C ALA A 169 4.60 -10.06 -11.91
N ALA A 170 4.66 -11.39 -11.89
CA ALA A 170 5.67 -12.11 -11.12
C ALA A 170 7.09 -11.86 -11.67
N GLN A 171 7.26 -11.79 -13.00
CA GLN A 171 8.54 -11.46 -13.63
C GLN A 171 9.09 -10.11 -13.19
N ASP A 172 8.24 -9.15 -12.84
CA ASP A 172 8.65 -7.80 -12.50
C ASP A 172 8.57 -7.49 -10.99
N ARG A 173 7.74 -8.21 -10.21
CA ARG A 173 7.39 -7.84 -8.84
C ARG A 173 7.23 -9.00 -7.85
N LEU A 174 7.65 -10.22 -8.17
CA LEU A 174 7.42 -11.41 -7.33
C LEU A 174 7.78 -11.20 -5.85
N TRP A 175 8.98 -10.69 -5.54
CA TRP A 175 9.38 -10.46 -4.14
C TRP A 175 8.47 -9.44 -3.43
N LEU A 176 8.12 -8.34 -4.10
CA LEU A 176 7.25 -7.31 -3.55
C LEU A 176 5.84 -7.86 -3.26
N MET A 177 5.29 -8.63 -4.20
CA MET A 177 4.01 -9.32 -4.03
C MET A 177 4.04 -10.25 -2.82
N ASP A 178 5.15 -10.98 -2.63
CA ASP A 178 5.34 -11.85 -1.49
C ASP A 178 5.39 -11.11 -0.16
N VAL A 179 6.14 -10.00 -0.10
CA VAL A 179 6.18 -9.13 1.07
C VAL A 179 4.76 -8.67 1.42
N PHE A 180 3.97 -8.23 0.44
CA PHE A 180 2.66 -7.65 0.70
C PHE A 180 1.62 -8.70 1.15
N ARG A 181 1.63 -9.91 0.57
CA ARG A 181 0.73 -10.98 1.03
C ARG A 181 1.04 -11.44 2.46
N HIS A 182 2.30 -11.27 2.91
CA HIS A 182 2.69 -11.51 4.30
C HIS A 182 2.34 -10.32 5.22
N VAL A 183 2.45 -9.08 4.75
CA VAL A 183 1.97 -7.90 5.50
C VAL A 183 0.48 -8.02 5.79
N GLY A 184 -0.34 -8.32 4.78
CA GLY A 184 -1.79 -8.47 4.93
C GLY A 184 -2.22 -9.60 5.90
N ARG A 185 -1.31 -10.51 6.24
CA ARG A 185 -1.54 -11.61 7.20
C ARG A 185 -0.89 -11.41 8.56
N GLY A 186 -0.20 -10.28 8.74
CA GLY A 186 0.61 -10.03 9.92
C GLY A 186 1.78 -11.02 10.04
N GLN A 187 2.43 -11.42 8.95
CA GLN A 187 3.48 -12.45 8.90
C GLN A 187 4.83 -11.93 8.36
N LEU A 188 4.93 -10.62 8.08
CA LEU A 188 6.12 -10.01 7.49
C LEU A 188 7.39 -10.29 8.28
N THR A 189 7.35 -10.23 9.61
CA THR A 189 8.55 -10.39 10.44
C THR A 189 9.12 -11.80 10.42
N SER A 190 8.26 -12.80 10.30
CA SER A 190 8.67 -14.19 10.09
C SER A 190 9.22 -14.43 8.68
N PHE A 191 8.76 -13.66 7.69
CA PHE A 191 9.13 -13.82 6.29
C PHE A 191 10.39 -13.03 5.87
N ALA A 192 10.47 -11.75 6.21
CA ALA A 192 11.52 -10.82 5.76
C ALA A 192 12.48 -10.38 6.87
N GLY A 193 12.27 -10.83 8.12
CA GLY A 193 13.11 -10.53 9.26
C GLY A 193 12.50 -9.56 10.27
N GLY A 194 13.07 -9.54 11.47
CA GLY A 194 12.58 -8.82 12.65
C GLY A 194 13.01 -7.36 12.78
N ALA A 195 13.53 -6.72 11.72
CA ALA A 195 13.85 -5.29 11.75
C ALA A 195 12.68 -4.44 12.31
N PRO A 196 12.94 -3.39 13.12
CA PRO A 196 11.87 -2.58 13.71
C PRO A 196 10.88 -1.99 12.70
N SER A 197 11.32 -1.70 11.48
CA SER A 197 10.45 -1.26 10.37
C SER A 197 9.47 -2.35 9.95
N ASN A 198 9.93 -3.60 9.81
CA ASN A 198 9.07 -4.74 9.48
C ASN A 198 8.06 -4.99 10.60
N GLN A 199 8.51 -4.93 11.86
CA GLN A 199 7.64 -5.04 13.02
C GLN A 199 6.56 -3.96 13.02
N GLY A 200 6.94 -2.68 12.84
CA GLY A 200 6.01 -1.56 12.86
C GLY A 200 5.00 -1.61 11.71
N LEU A 201 5.45 -1.96 10.50
CA LEU A 201 4.58 -2.13 9.33
C LEU A 201 3.56 -3.24 9.58
N GLU A 202 4.01 -4.43 9.96
CA GLU A 202 3.15 -5.58 10.24
C GLU A 202 2.10 -5.29 11.32
N GLN A 203 2.52 -4.67 12.41
CA GLN A 203 1.67 -4.34 13.55
C GLN A 203 0.59 -3.31 13.18
N GLU A 204 0.93 -2.34 12.34
CA GLU A 204 -0.04 -1.33 11.89
C GLU A 204 -1.13 -1.93 11.01
N PHE A 205 -0.77 -2.76 10.03
CA PHE A 205 -1.76 -3.42 9.18
C PHE A 205 -2.61 -4.43 9.96
N TRP A 206 -1.98 -5.28 10.76
CA TRP A 206 -2.68 -6.32 11.50
C TRP A 206 -3.67 -5.76 12.53
N ARG A 207 -3.39 -4.59 13.14
CA ARG A 207 -4.33 -3.91 14.04
C ARG A 207 -5.65 -3.56 13.35
N ASN A 208 -5.57 -3.06 12.12
CA ASN A 208 -6.72 -2.53 11.40
C ASN A 208 -7.44 -3.60 10.56
N ALA A 209 -6.71 -4.62 10.10
CA ALA A 209 -7.22 -5.70 9.26
C ALA A 209 -6.73 -7.09 9.73
N PRO A 210 -7.15 -7.56 10.93
CA PRO A 210 -6.76 -8.88 11.46
C PRO A 210 -7.53 -10.02 10.79
N TYR A 211 -7.36 -10.19 9.48
CA TYR A 211 -8.04 -11.23 8.71
C TYR A 211 -7.38 -12.59 8.90
N THR A 212 -8.21 -13.60 9.15
CA THR A 212 -7.84 -15.02 9.09
C THR A 212 -8.02 -15.54 7.67
N GLU A 213 -7.48 -16.72 7.35
CA GLU A 213 -7.73 -17.36 6.04
C GLU A 213 -9.22 -17.59 5.77
N ALA A 214 -10.00 -17.87 6.80
CA ALA A 214 -11.45 -18.02 6.67
C ALA A 214 -12.12 -16.69 6.31
N ASP A 215 -11.65 -15.57 6.85
CA ASP A 215 -12.18 -14.24 6.51
C ASP A 215 -11.81 -13.85 5.08
N LEU A 216 -10.58 -14.15 4.64
CA LEU A 216 -10.14 -13.90 3.27
C LEU A 216 -10.95 -14.75 2.28
N GLN A 217 -11.20 -16.03 2.60
CA GLN A 217 -12.03 -16.90 1.77
C GLN A 217 -13.49 -16.41 1.73
N ALA A 218 -14.06 -16.00 2.86
CA ALA A 218 -15.42 -15.49 2.94
C ALA A 218 -15.62 -14.23 2.08
N GLN A 219 -14.60 -13.37 1.93
CA GLN A 219 -14.66 -12.23 1.02
C GLN A 219 -14.75 -12.67 -0.45
N ILE A 220 -14.01 -13.71 -0.85
CA ILE A 220 -14.08 -14.29 -2.20
C ILE A 220 -15.47 -14.88 -2.44
N ASP A 221 -15.93 -15.71 -1.52
CA ASP A 221 -17.24 -16.38 -1.62
C ASP A 221 -18.38 -15.36 -1.71
N SER A 222 -18.32 -14.31 -0.89
CA SER A 222 -19.27 -13.19 -0.92
C SER A 222 -19.23 -12.43 -2.24
N ALA A 223 -18.03 -12.10 -2.75
CA ALA A 223 -17.88 -11.41 -4.03
C ALA A 223 -18.47 -12.23 -5.19
N ILE A 224 -18.29 -13.54 -5.19
CA ILE A 224 -18.85 -14.43 -6.21
C ILE A 224 -20.37 -14.50 -6.08
N ALA A 225 -20.88 -14.77 -4.87
CA ALA A 225 -22.31 -14.94 -4.62
C ALA A 225 -23.13 -13.70 -4.97
N ASN A 226 -22.58 -12.50 -4.71
CA ASN A 226 -23.29 -11.23 -4.89
C ASN A 226 -23.20 -10.65 -6.31
N ASN A 227 -22.35 -11.21 -7.19
CA ASN A 227 -22.10 -10.64 -8.53
C ASN A 227 -22.45 -11.55 -9.71
N GLY A 228 -23.11 -12.69 -9.46
CA GLY A 228 -23.62 -13.59 -10.50
C GLY A 228 -22.57 -13.97 -11.55
N ALA A 229 -22.91 -13.82 -12.84
CA ALA A 229 -22.00 -14.16 -13.95
C ALA A 229 -20.69 -13.35 -13.93
N ARG A 230 -20.72 -12.08 -13.49
CA ARG A 230 -19.51 -11.26 -13.37
C ARG A 230 -18.60 -11.76 -12.25
N GLY A 231 -19.18 -12.22 -11.14
CA GLY A 231 -18.43 -12.85 -10.05
C GLY A 231 -17.72 -14.12 -10.51
N GLN A 232 -18.40 -14.96 -11.30
CA GLN A 232 -17.81 -16.18 -11.87
C GLN A 232 -16.70 -15.88 -12.89
N GLN A 233 -16.88 -14.85 -13.74
CA GLN A 233 -15.85 -14.40 -14.66
C GLN A 233 -14.61 -13.89 -13.90
N ALA A 234 -14.80 -13.05 -12.89
CA ALA A 234 -13.70 -12.52 -12.07
C ALA A 234 -12.94 -13.64 -11.35
N LEU A 235 -13.63 -14.68 -10.86
CA LEU A 235 -12.99 -15.85 -10.28
C LEU A 235 -12.15 -16.62 -11.33
N ALA A 236 -12.67 -16.81 -12.54
CA ALA A 236 -11.94 -17.48 -13.62
C ALA A 236 -10.68 -16.70 -14.01
N ASP A 237 -10.79 -15.38 -14.13
CA ASP A 237 -9.67 -14.49 -14.47
C ASP A 237 -8.61 -14.49 -13.35
N ALA A 238 -9.03 -14.40 -12.09
CA ALA A 238 -8.13 -14.47 -10.93
C ALA A 238 -7.38 -15.81 -10.84
N ASN A 239 -8.04 -16.94 -11.14
CA ASN A 239 -7.36 -18.24 -11.19
C ASN A 239 -6.33 -18.30 -12.32
N ALA A 240 -6.69 -17.85 -13.53
CA ALA A 240 -5.76 -17.81 -14.66
C ALA A 240 -4.52 -16.95 -14.35
N TYR A 241 -4.73 -15.78 -13.76
CA TYR A 241 -3.68 -14.87 -13.30
C TYR A 241 -2.75 -15.54 -12.26
N ILE A 242 -3.30 -16.21 -11.25
CA ILE A 242 -2.51 -16.94 -10.25
C ILE A 242 -1.71 -18.09 -10.88
N GLU A 243 -2.30 -18.83 -11.81
CA GLU A 243 -1.60 -19.89 -12.54
C GLU A 243 -0.41 -19.33 -13.34
N GLY A 244 -0.54 -18.12 -13.89
CA GLY A 244 0.54 -17.37 -14.51
C GLY A 244 1.67 -17.01 -13.55
N ILE A 245 1.34 -16.48 -12.37
CA ILE A 245 2.30 -16.17 -11.30
C ILE A 245 3.07 -17.43 -10.91
N ASN A 246 2.34 -18.53 -10.63
CA ASN A 246 2.94 -19.77 -10.16
C ASN A 246 3.83 -20.42 -11.23
N ALA A 247 3.47 -20.30 -12.51
CA ALA A 247 4.33 -20.74 -13.59
C ALA A 247 5.64 -19.95 -13.69
N TYR A 248 5.64 -18.65 -13.38
CA TYR A 248 6.90 -17.89 -13.27
C TYR A 248 7.72 -18.32 -12.07
N ILE A 249 7.09 -18.60 -10.92
CA ILE A 249 7.77 -19.14 -9.73
C ILE A 249 8.49 -20.44 -10.11
N ASP A 250 7.79 -21.40 -10.73
CA ASP A 250 8.37 -22.69 -11.12
C ASP A 250 9.52 -22.53 -12.13
N ALA A 251 9.33 -21.66 -13.12
CA ALA A 251 10.33 -21.41 -14.16
C ALA A 251 11.58 -20.73 -13.59
N SER A 252 11.40 -19.74 -12.71
CA SER A 252 12.49 -18.99 -12.08
C SER A 252 13.24 -19.81 -11.04
N ASP A 253 12.54 -20.67 -10.28
CA ASP A 253 13.14 -21.62 -9.33
C ASP A 253 13.99 -22.66 -10.05
N SER A 254 13.45 -23.27 -11.12
CA SER A 254 14.14 -24.28 -11.93
C SER A 254 15.35 -23.68 -12.65
N GLY A 255 15.19 -22.47 -13.21
CA GLY A 255 16.24 -21.76 -13.93
C GLY A 255 17.20 -20.97 -13.03
N ARG A 256 16.95 -20.92 -11.71
CA ARG A 256 17.74 -20.17 -10.73
C ARG A 256 17.89 -18.68 -11.02
N TYR A 257 16.84 -18.06 -11.56
CA TYR A 257 16.76 -16.61 -11.81
C TYR A 257 15.65 -15.93 -11.01
N PHE A 258 15.18 -16.57 -9.94
CA PHE A 258 14.27 -15.97 -8.97
C PHE A 258 14.92 -14.76 -8.24
N PRO A 259 14.12 -13.87 -7.63
CA PRO A 259 14.62 -12.73 -6.86
C PRO A 259 15.63 -13.13 -5.78
N GLY A 260 16.78 -12.45 -5.75
CA GLY A 260 17.88 -12.76 -4.86
C GLY A 260 17.55 -12.57 -3.38
N GLU A 261 16.53 -11.76 -3.10
CA GLU A 261 15.98 -11.55 -1.77
C GLU A 261 15.56 -12.86 -1.10
N TYR A 262 15.02 -13.84 -1.85
CA TYR A 262 14.72 -15.16 -1.31
C TYR A 262 15.95 -15.88 -0.75
N VAL A 263 17.13 -15.68 -1.35
CA VAL A 263 18.38 -16.18 -0.76
C VAL A 263 18.77 -15.35 0.46
N LEU A 264 18.73 -14.03 0.34
CA LEU A 264 19.21 -13.12 1.37
C LEU A 264 18.39 -13.22 2.66
N THR A 265 17.10 -13.57 2.57
CA THR A 265 16.22 -13.84 3.71
C THR A 265 16.17 -15.31 4.12
N GLY A 266 16.91 -16.19 3.43
CA GLY A 266 17.10 -17.59 3.83
C GLY A 266 15.98 -18.56 3.42
N HIS A 267 15.14 -18.20 2.44
CA HIS A 267 14.13 -19.08 1.85
C HIS A 267 14.71 -20.01 0.77
N LYS A 268 15.80 -19.59 0.11
CA LYS A 268 16.52 -20.37 -0.90
C LYS A 268 18.02 -20.43 -0.59
N ASP A 269 18.64 -21.57 -0.84
CA ASP A 269 20.10 -21.73 -0.76
C ASP A 269 20.73 -21.47 -2.14
N SER A 270 21.68 -20.54 -2.22
CA SER A 270 22.27 -20.13 -3.51
C SER A 270 23.11 -21.21 -4.20
N ILE A 271 23.60 -22.21 -3.47
CA ILE A 271 24.48 -23.25 -4.02
C ILE A 271 23.65 -24.47 -4.43
N THR A 272 22.91 -25.02 -3.48
CA THR A 272 22.13 -26.25 -3.63
C THR A 272 20.78 -26.03 -4.29
N ASN A 273 20.26 -24.79 -4.31
CA ASN A 273 18.88 -24.46 -4.65
C ASN A 273 17.83 -25.08 -3.72
N ALA A 274 18.24 -25.55 -2.53
CA ALA A 274 17.31 -26.03 -1.52
C ALA A 274 16.41 -24.89 -0.98
N GLY A 275 15.25 -25.25 -0.45
CA GLY A 275 14.22 -24.30 0.01
C GLY A 275 13.12 -24.06 -1.03
N THR A 276 12.14 -23.25 -0.69
CA THR A 276 10.90 -23.07 -1.48
C THR A 276 10.55 -21.60 -1.66
N ILE A 277 9.87 -21.32 -2.77
CA ILE A 277 9.09 -20.09 -2.98
C ILE A 277 7.64 -20.56 -3.06
N ASP A 278 6.83 -20.15 -2.09
CA ASP A 278 5.47 -20.67 -1.98
C ASP A 278 4.59 -20.14 -3.12
N HIS A 279 3.82 -21.03 -3.73
CA HIS A 279 2.83 -20.66 -4.75
C HIS A 279 1.77 -19.71 -4.18
N PHE A 280 1.23 -18.88 -5.06
CA PHE A 280 0.10 -18.00 -4.79
C PHE A 280 -1.23 -18.77 -4.86
N LYS A 281 -2.18 -18.33 -4.05
CA LYS A 281 -3.58 -18.80 -4.01
C LYS A 281 -4.54 -17.62 -3.96
N LEU A 282 -5.84 -17.85 -4.21
CA LEU A 282 -6.84 -16.77 -4.30
C LEU A 282 -6.87 -15.86 -3.06
N THR A 283 -6.69 -16.42 -1.85
CA THR A 283 -6.66 -15.60 -0.63
C THR A 283 -5.47 -14.65 -0.57
N ASP A 284 -4.39 -14.89 -1.33
CA ASP A 284 -3.27 -13.95 -1.46
C ASP A 284 -3.68 -12.67 -2.17
N LEU A 285 -4.55 -12.74 -3.17
CA LEU A 285 -5.07 -11.55 -3.85
C LEU A 285 -5.87 -10.68 -2.88
N VAL A 286 -6.68 -11.28 -2.01
CA VAL A 286 -7.42 -10.53 -0.98
C VAL A 286 -6.48 -9.93 0.07
N ALA A 287 -5.45 -10.68 0.50
CA ALA A 287 -4.44 -10.16 1.42
C ALA A 287 -3.69 -8.97 0.81
N LEU A 288 -3.27 -9.06 -0.46
CA LEU A 288 -2.66 -7.96 -1.21
C LEU A 288 -3.61 -6.75 -1.31
N ALA A 289 -4.86 -6.99 -1.73
CA ALA A 289 -5.87 -5.95 -1.87
C ALA A 289 -6.16 -5.24 -0.54
N SER A 290 -6.14 -5.97 0.59
CA SER A 290 -6.32 -5.36 1.91
C SER A 290 -5.18 -4.40 2.29
N VAL A 291 -3.93 -4.71 1.89
CA VAL A 291 -2.79 -3.81 2.10
C VAL A 291 -2.91 -2.56 1.23
N ILE A 292 -3.18 -2.73 -0.06
CA ILE A 292 -3.35 -1.61 -1.01
C ILE A 292 -4.54 -0.73 -0.62
N GLY A 293 -5.68 -1.34 -0.28
CA GLY A 293 -6.88 -0.65 0.18
C GLY A 293 -6.63 0.12 1.46
N ALA A 294 -5.88 -0.44 2.41
CA ALA A 294 -5.53 0.27 3.63
C ALA A 294 -4.59 1.46 3.38
N LEU A 295 -3.67 1.38 2.40
CA LEU A 295 -2.74 2.46 2.03
C LEU A 295 -3.42 3.65 1.33
N PHE A 296 -4.32 3.38 0.38
CA PHE A 296 -4.85 4.41 -0.53
C PHE A 296 -6.35 4.67 -0.37
N GLY A 297 -7.08 3.72 0.19
CA GLY A 297 -8.54 3.76 0.32
C GLY A 297 -9.03 4.12 1.72
N SER A 298 -8.17 4.16 2.74
CA SER A 298 -8.58 4.47 4.10
C SER A 298 -8.81 5.98 4.32
N GLY A 299 -9.94 6.32 4.95
CA GLY A 299 -10.20 7.65 5.49
C GLY A 299 -11.23 7.57 6.63
N GLY A 300 -11.12 8.46 7.61
CA GLY A 300 -11.90 8.39 8.85
C GLY A 300 -11.15 7.80 10.04
N GLY A 301 -11.89 7.30 11.03
CA GLY A 301 -11.37 6.63 12.24
C GLY A 301 -10.83 7.60 13.31
N GLY A 302 -11.03 8.90 13.12
CA GLY A 302 -10.50 9.96 13.98
C GLY A 302 -11.47 10.39 15.09
N GLU A 303 -12.61 9.71 15.23
CA GLU A 303 -13.78 10.19 15.97
C GLU A 303 -13.45 10.46 17.45
N VAL A 304 -12.65 9.61 18.08
CA VAL A 304 -12.25 9.78 19.49
C VAL A 304 -11.46 11.08 19.68
N ASN A 305 -10.44 11.31 18.85
CA ASN A 305 -9.63 12.53 18.94
C ASN A 305 -10.43 13.77 18.57
N ASN A 306 -11.33 13.65 17.59
CA ASN A 306 -12.24 14.71 17.18
C ASN A 306 -13.27 15.06 18.28
N ALA A 307 -13.77 14.07 19.00
CA ALA A 307 -14.65 14.28 20.14
C ALA A 307 -13.91 14.96 21.31
N LEU A 308 -12.69 14.51 21.62
CA LEU A 308 -11.86 15.13 22.66
C LEU A 308 -11.49 16.58 22.33
N SER A 309 -11.21 16.90 21.06
CA SER A 309 -10.94 18.27 20.64
C SER A 309 -12.17 19.17 20.73
N LEU A 310 -13.36 18.64 20.41
CA LEU A 310 -14.64 19.33 20.62
C LEU A 310 -14.87 19.64 22.11
N ILE A 311 -14.74 18.63 22.98
CA ILE A 311 -14.90 18.78 24.44
C ILE A 311 -13.93 19.84 24.98
N ALA A 312 -12.67 19.82 24.55
CA ALA A 312 -11.68 20.79 24.96
C ALA A 312 -12.03 22.21 24.52
N ALA A 313 -12.50 22.40 23.29
CA ALA A 313 -12.93 23.70 22.78
C ALA A 313 -14.16 24.24 23.54
N GLN A 314 -15.16 23.39 23.79
CA GLN A 314 -16.35 23.75 24.57
C GLN A 314 -16.03 24.08 26.02
N SER A 315 -15.08 23.35 26.63
CA SER A 315 -14.61 23.64 27.99
C SER A 315 -13.92 25.01 28.08
N LYS A 316 -13.14 25.38 27.06
CA LYS A 316 -12.40 26.66 27.04
C LYS A 316 -13.26 27.87 26.70
N TYR A 317 -14.16 27.75 25.72
CA TYR A 317 -14.88 28.89 25.15
C TYR A 317 -16.40 28.87 25.44
N GLY A 318 -16.90 27.85 26.13
CA GLY A 318 -18.32 27.57 26.28
C GLY A 318 -18.88 26.77 25.10
N VAL A 319 -20.04 26.13 25.27
CA VAL A 319 -20.60 25.18 24.28
C VAL A 319 -20.76 25.81 22.90
N THR A 320 -21.44 26.95 22.80
CA THR A 320 -21.73 27.59 21.52
C THR A 320 -20.47 28.06 20.80
N GLU A 321 -19.58 28.77 21.47
CA GLU A 321 -18.39 29.33 20.84
C GLU A 321 -17.31 28.26 20.61
N GLY A 322 -17.15 27.32 21.56
CA GLY A 322 -16.24 26.19 21.40
C GLY A 322 -16.63 25.28 20.23
N THR A 323 -17.93 25.04 20.01
CA THR A 323 -18.40 24.32 18.81
C THR A 323 -18.09 25.09 17.53
N LYS A 324 -18.28 26.41 17.49
CA LYS A 324 -17.92 27.21 16.31
C LYS A 324 -16.42 27.15 16.00
N VAL A 325 -15.59 27.33 17.02
CA VAL A 325 -14.13 27.22 16.91
C VAL A 325 -13.73 25.83 16.40
N TRP A 326 -14.31 24.79 16.96
CA TRP A 326 -14.00 23.43 16.53
C TRP A 326 -14.47 23.16 15.08
N GLU A 327 -15.68 23.56 14.70
CA GLU A 327 -16.15 23.42 13.31
C GLU A 327 -15.27 24.21 12.33
N SER A 328 -14.73 25.38 12.71
CA SER A 328 -13.80 26.11 11.86
C SER A 328 -12.46 25.38 11.67
N PHE A 329 -11.92 24.74 12.71
CA PHE A 329 -10.68 23.95 12.60
C PHE A 329 -10.88 22.60 11.90
N ARG A 330 -12.11 22.13 11.81
CA ARG A 330 -12.45 20.87 11.13
C ARG A 330 -12.42 21.00 9.61
N GLU A 331 -12.47 22.23 9.08
CA GLU A 331 -12.35 22.57 7.65
C GLU A 331 -13.24 21.73 6.72
N ARG A 332 -14.43 21.31 7.20
CA ARG A 332 -15.34 20.44 6.43
C ARG A 332 -15.77 21.04 5.09
N ASN A 333 -15.92 22.36 5.06
CA ASN A 333 -16.18 23.12 3.86
C ASN A 333 -15.37 24.41 3.94
N ASP A 334 -14.25 24.44 3.22
CA ASP A 334 -13.40 25.62 3.13
C ASP A 334 -14.05 26.66 2.19
N PRO A 335 -14.49 27.83 2.70
CA PRO A 335 -15.09 28.86 1.86
C PRO A 335 -14.11 29.49 0.87
N GLU A 336 -12.80 29.29 1.04
CA GLU A 336 -11.75 29.75 0.13
C GLU A 336 -11.44 28.72 -0.97
N ALA A 337 -12.06 27.54 -0.93
CA ALA A 337 -11.84 26.50 -1.94
C ALA A 337 -12.31 26.95 -3.34
N VAL A 338 -11.47 26.68 -4.34
CA VAL A 338 -11.86 26.87 -5.74
C VAL A 338 -12.82 25.75 -6.15
N LEU A 339 -14.08 26.10 -6.38
CA LEU A 339 -15.13 25.15 -6.73
C LEU A 339 -15.24 24.95 -8.24
N THR A 340 -15.50 23.72 -8.67
CA THR A 340 -15.89 23.39 -10.06
C THR A 340 -17.36 23.67 -10.33
N VAL A 341 -18.19 23.76 -9.27
CA VAL A 341 -19.57 24.22 -9.35
C VAL A 341 -19.59 25.76 -9.44
N HIS A 342 -20.40 26.29 -10.35
CA HIS A 342 -20.49 27.72 -10.64
C HIS A 342 -21.96 28.17 -10.64
N ASN A 343 -22.21 29.47 -10.81
CA ASN A 343 -23.56 30.02 -11.00
C ASN A 343 -24.55 29.78 -9.85
N GLY A 344 -24.05 29.65 -8.61
CA GLY A 344 -24.87 29.41 -7.43
C GLY A 344 -25.29 27.96 -7.23
N GLU A 345 -24.80 27.03 -8.06
CA GLU A 345 -24.96 25.60 -7.81
C GLU A 345 -24.16 25.16 -6.58
N SER A 346 -24.74 24.27 -5.78
CA SER A 346 -24.10 23.71 -4.59
C SER A 346 -24.09 22.19 -4.65
N PHE A 347 -22.96 21.58 -4.31
CA PHE A 347 -22.86 20.15 -4.08
C PHE A 347 -22.76 19.89 -2.57
N PRO A 348 -23.77 19.26 -1.93
CA PRO A 348 -23.71 18.96 -0.50
C PRO A 348 -22.67 17.87 -0.25
N TYR A 349 -21.50 18.26 0.26
CA TYR A 349 -20.40 17.35 0.61
C TYR A 349 -20.24 17.28 2.14
N ALA A 350 -20.04 16.05 2.66
CA ALA A 350 -19.81 15.77 4.09
C ALA A 350 -20.85 16.40 5.05
N SER A 351 -22.12 16.47 4.64
CA SER A 351 -23.20 17.00 5.47
C SER A 351 -23.37 16.20 6.77
N LYS A 352 -23.57 16.88 7.91
CA LYS A 352 -24.02 16.21 9.14
C LYS A 352 -25.54 16.27 9.25
N PRO A 353 -26.20 15.27 9.86
CA PRO A 353 -27.60 15.40 10.25
C PRO A 353 -27.75 16.51 11.30
N ASP A 354 -28.87 17.22 11.28
CA ASP A 354 -29.20 18.27 12.25
C ASP A 354 -29.32 17.73 13.69
N SER A 355 -29.67 16.45 13.82
CA SER A 355 -29.85 15.74 15.09
C SER A 355 -29.20 14.35 15.04
N PRO A 356 -27.87 14.26 15.21
CA PRO A 356 -27.16 12.98 15.19
C PRO A 356 -27.66 12.10 16.34
N GLN A 357 -28.04 10.86 16.02
CA GLN A 357 -28.42 9.84 16.99
C GLN A 357 -27.19 9.02 17.40
N GLY A 358 -27.12 8.59 18.66
CA GLY A 358 -26.06 7.68 19.12
C GLY A 358 -24.67 8.33 19.30
N ALA A 359 -24.59 9.66 19.45
CA ALA A 359 -23.32 10.33 19.70
C ALA A 359 -22.72 9.92 21.06
N ALA A 360 -21.50 9.36 21.02
CA ALA A 360 -20.73 9.01 22.22
C ALA A 360 -19.54 9.98 22.37
N LEU A 361 -19.51 10.71 23.48
CA LEU A 361 -18.41 11.62 23.82
C LEU A 361 -17.58 11.00 24.96
N PRO A 362 -16.32 10.58 24.70
CA PRO A 362 -15.50 9.98 25.73
C PRO A 362 -14.98 11.05 26.70
N ASP A 363 -14.90 10.71 27.98
CA ASP A 363 -14.19 11.54 28.96
C ASP A 363 -12.69 11.60 28.62
N ALA A 364 -12.07 12.77 28.79
CA ALA A 364 -10.64 12.94 28.54
C ALA A 364 -9.81 11.95 29.37
N GLY A 365 -8.97 11.16 28.69
CA GLY A 365 -8.11 10.15 29.32
C GLY A 365 -8.82 8.86 29.78
N SER A 366 -10.10 8.69 29.43
CA SER A 366 -10.86 7.46 29.71
C SER A 366 -10.65 6.34 28.69
N VAL A 367 -10.10 6.67 27.52
CA VAL A 367 -9.85 5.74 26.41
C VAL A 367 -8.35 5.50 26.28
N THR A 368 -7.94 4.25 26.15
CA THR A 368 -6.56 3.83 25.89
C THR A 368 -6.51 2.88 24.71
N GLN A 369 -5.47 2.99 23.88
CA GLN A 369 -5.24 2.04 22.81
C GLN A 369 -4.97 0.65 23.38
N GLU A 370 -5.59 -0.36 22.78
CA GLU A 370 -5.43 -1.75 23.20
C GLU A 370 -4.03 -2.26 22.88
N PRO A 371 -3.37 -2.97 23.82
CA PRO A 371 -2.09 -3.59 23.54
C PRO A 371 -2.27 -4.64 22.44
N LEU A 372 -1.43 -4.54 21.41
CA LEU A 372 -1.44 -5.46 20.29
C LEU A 372 -0.47 -6.62 20.48
N VAL A 373 0.70 -6.34 21.04
CA VAL A 373 1.84 -7.26 21.03
C VAL A 373 2.13 -7.75 22.45
N TYR A 374 2.16 -9.07 22.58
CA TYR A 374 2.33 -9.85 23.80
C TYR A 374 3.52 -10.82 23.66
N ASP A 375 3.92 -11.43 24.77
CA ASP A 375 4.87 -12.56 24.82
C ASP A 375 6.18 -12.35 24.04
N ARG A 376 6.76 -11.15 24.15
CA ARG A 376 8.02 -10.82 23.49
C ARG A 376 9.17 -11.68 24.03
N THR A 377 9.97 -12.26 23.13
CA THR A 377 11.20 -12.99 23.49
C THR A 377 12.40 -12.54 22.64
N GLY A 378 13.61 -12.88 23.10
CA GLY A 378 14.86 -12.56 22.39
C GLY A 378 15.05 -11.05 22.19
N SER A 379 15.45 -10.66 20.98
CA SER A 379 15.69 -9.25 20.63
C SER A 379 14.43 -8.36 20.76
N ALA A 380 13.24 -8.96 20.61
CA ALA A 380 11.97 -8.26 20.73
C ALA A 380 11.70 -7.75 22.16
N ALA A 381 12.23 -8.44 23.19
CA ALA A 381 11.97 -8.13 24.59
C ALA A 381 12.74 -6.89 25.12
N THR A 382 13.61 -6.31 24.30
CA THR A 382 14.39 -5.13 24.72
C THR A 382 13.53 -3.86 24.72
N ALA A 383 13.76 -2.98 25.69
CA ALA A 383 13.03 -1.70 25.79
C ALA A 383 13.23 -0.82 24.52
N GLY A 384 14.43 -0.86 23.94
CA GLY A 384 14.75 -0.15 22.69
C GLY A 384 13.97 -0.68 21.49
N ALA A 385 13.76 -2.00 21.38
CA ALA A 385 13.00 -2.60 20.29
C ALA A 385 11.53 -2.18 20.31
N THR A 386 10.92 -2.08 21.50
CA THR A 386 9.52 -1.66 21.66
C THR A 386 9.31 -0.21 21.23
N GLY A 387 10.20 0.70 21.62
CA GLY A 387 10.13 2.09 21.19
C GLY A 387 10.37 2.27 19.69
N ALA A 388 11.31 1.51 19.12
CA ALA A 388 11.63 1.58 17.71
C ALA A 388 10.49 1.08 16.81
N SER A 389 9.85 -0.05 17.15
CA SER A 389 8.71 -0.56 16.38
C SER A 389 7.48 0.34 16.50
N ALA A 390 7.22 0.90 17.69
CA ALA A 390 6.16 1.89 17.87
C ALA A 390 6.40 3.17 17.04
N THR A 391 7.65 3.64 16.98
CA THR A 391 8.03 4.80 16.15
C THR A 391 7.86 4.49 14.66
N ALA A 392 8.24 3.27 14.23
CA ALA A 392 8.05 2.83 12.86
C ALA A 392 6.56 2.78 12.47
N ALA A 393 5.71 2.18 13.30
CA ALA A 393 4.26 2.15 13.08
C ALA A 393 3.66 3.57 12.98
N ALA A 394 4.05 4.47 13.90
CA ALA A 394 3.62 5.87 13.86
C ALA A 394 4.08 6.60 12.58
N THR A 395 5.28 6.30 12.08
CA THR A 395 5.80 6.89 10.85
C THR A 395 4.97 6.45 9.63
N THR A 396 4.65 5.15 9.54
CA THR A 396 3.77 4.60 8.50
C THR A 396 2.42 5.31 8.44
N LEU A 397 1.81 5.57 9.60
CA LEU A 397 0.55 6.31 9.71
C LEU A 397 0.66 7.77 9.23
N THR A 398 1.77 8.45 9.50
CA THR A 398 1.94 9.86 9.11
C THR A 398 2.14 10.07 7.61
N SER A 399 2.74 9.12 6.89
CA SER A 399 2.87 9.19 5.43
C SER A 399 1.52 9.07 4.70
N ALA A 400 0.55 8.36 5.28
CA ALA A 400 -0.79 8.18 4.70
C ALA A 400 -1.69 9.43 4.80
N LYS A 401 -1.35 10.43 5.64
CA LYS A 401 -2.21 11.60 5.92
C LYS A 401 -2.20 12.70 4.85
N ARG A 402 -1.43 12.55 3.77
CA ARG A 402 -1.41 13.55 2.68
C ARG A 402 -2.41 13.14 1.61
N GLY A 403 -3.60 13.72 1.65
CA GLY A 403 -4.57 13.61 0.56
C GLY A 403 -3.94 14.13 -0.73
N MET A 404 -3.85 13.27 -1.74
CA MET A 404 -3.29 13.60 -3.05
C MET A 404 -4.02 12.87 -4.16
N SER A 405 -4.02 13.54 -5.31
CA SER A 405 -3.93 13.07 -6.70
C SER A 405 -4.59 14.14 -7.56
N ASN A 406 -4.05 14.42 -8.74
CA ASN A 406 -4.63 15.41 -9.65
C ASN A 406 -5.49 14.73 -10.71
N ALA A 407 -6.62 15.34 -11.05
CA ALA A 407 -7.42 14.97 -12.21
C ALA A 407 -7.95 16.23 -12.91
N LEU A 408 -7.79 16.28 -14.23
CA LEU A 408 -8.37 17.29 -15.10
C LEU A 408 -9.06 16.59 -16.27
N VAL A 409 -10.35 16.84 -16.44
CA VAL A 409 -11.14 16.30 -17.56
C VAL A 409 -11.80 17.46 -18.29
N VAL A 410 -11.50 17.61 -19.57
CA VAL A 410 -11.99 18.69 -20.42
C VAL A 410 -12.90 18.09 -21.50
N SER A 411 -14.15 18.54 -21.56
CA SER A 411 -15.08 18.14 -22.61
C SER A 411 -14.58 18.57 -23.98
N GLY A 412 -14.83 17.75 -25.01
CA GLY A 412 -14.49 18.06 -26.40
C GLY A 412 -15.05 19.39 -26.93
N LYS A 413 -16.14 19.90 -26.33
CA LYS A 413 -16.67 21.24 -26.62
C LYS A 413 -15.65 22.37 -26.36
N HIS A 414 -14.70 22.13 -25.47
CA HIS A 414 -13.68 23.08 -25.04
C HIS A 414 -12.29 22.78 -25.60
N THR A 415 -12.15 21.80 -26.49
CA THR A 415 -10.87 21.40 -27.08
C THR A 415 -10.85 21.72 -28.58
N ALA A 416 -9.68 22.05 -29.12
CA ALA A 416 -9.53 22.33 -30.55
C ALA A 416 -9.81 21.09 -31.43
N SER A 417 -9.56 19.89 -30.89
CA SER A 417 -9.77 18.62 -31.58
C SER A 417 -11.22 18.16 -31.58
N GLY A 418 -12.08 18.72 -30.73
CA GLY A 418 -13.45 18.21 -30.52
C GLY A 418 -13.52 16.93 -29.67
N HIS A 419 -12.38 16.36 -29.26
CA HIS A 419 -12.29 15.16 -28.42
C HIS A 419 -12.05 15.53 -26.96
N PRO A 420 -12.57 14.74 -25.99
CA PRO A 420 -12.26 14.94 -24.58
C PRO A 420 -10.75 14.81 -24.30
N ILE A 421 -10.23 15.64 -23.39
CA ILE A 421 -8.85 15.53 -22.89
C ILE A 421 -8.92 15.16 -21.41
N ALA A 422 -8.16 14.14 -21.02
CA ALA A 422 -7.99 13.74 -19.64
C ALA A 422 -6.51 13.82 -19.25
N VAL A 423 -6.22 14.39 -18.08
CA VAL A 423 -4.90 14.39 -17.45
C VAL A 423 -5.07 13.85 -16.04
N PHE A 424 -4.43 12.73 -15.77
CA PHE A 424 -4.44 12.07 -14.47
C PHE A 424 -3.05 12.08 -13.87
N GLY A 425 -2.97 12.40 -12.58
CA GLY A 425 -1.72 12.46 -11.82
C GLY A 425 -1.88 11.78 -10.46
N PRO A 426 -2.00 10.43 -10.41
CA PRO A 426 -1.98 9.70 -9.15
C PRO A 426 -0.60 9.84 -8.49
N GLN A 427 -0.57 10.14 -7.19
CA GLN A 427 0.68 10.42 -6.47
C GLN A 427 0.94 9.35 -5.40
N THR A 428 1.74 8.36 -5.76
CA THR A 428 1.97 7.14 -4.96
C THR A 428 3.38 7.05 -4.33
N GLY A 429 4.14 8.15 -4.37
CA GLY A 429 5.50 8.25 -3.83
C GLY A 429 6.62 8.04 -4.87
N TYR A 430 7.86 8.24 -4.45
CA TYR A 430 9.07 8.16 -5.29
C TYR A 430 10.05 7.11 -4.74
N PHE A 431 9.68 5.84 -4.80
CA PHE A 431 10.55 4.71 -4.47
C PHE A 431 10.57 3.70 -5.60
N ALA A 432 11.66 2.96 -5.73
CA ALA A 432 11.88 1.94 -6.74
C ALA A 432 12.23 0.59 -6.07
N PRO A 433 11.61 -0.54 -6.47
CA PRO A 433 10.48 -0.60 -7.40
C PRO A 433 9.20 0.01 -6.79
N GLN A 434 8.39 0.62 -7.63
CA GLN A 434 7.10 1.17 -7.24
C GLN A 434 6.05 0.04 -7.12
N LEU A 435 4.99 0.28 -6.34
CA LEU A 435 3.90 -0.70 -6.11
C LEU A 435 3.06 -0.98 -7.36
N LEU A 436 3.05 -0.06 -8.30
CA LEU A 436 2.45 -0.16 -9.62
C LEU A 436 3.51 -0.58 -10.63
N MET A 437 3.03 -1.24 -11.67
CA MET A 437 3.76 -1.52 -12.89
C MET A 437 2.89 -1.12 -14.08
N LEU A 438 3.50 -0.73 -15.19
CA LEU A 438 2.74 -0.56 -16.43
C LEU A 438 2.56 -1.90 -17.12
N GLN A 439 1.46 -2.06 -17.83
CA GLN A 439 1.23 -3.21 -18.69
C GLN A 439 0.27 -2.84 -19.80
N GLU A 440 0.36 -3.58 -20.90
CA GLU A 440 -0.68 -3.64 -21.91
C GLU A 440 -1.25 -5.06 -21.96
N ILE A 441 -2.57 -5.16 -21.97
CA ILE A 441 -3.31 -6.41 -22.05
C ILE A 441 -4.26 -6.36 -23.25
N GLN A 442 -4.11 -7.32 -24.18
CA GLN A 442 -4.93 -7.49 -25.37
C GLN A 442 -5.42 -8.94 -25.49
N GLY A 443 -6.74 -9.13 -25.53
CA GLY A 443 -7.36 -10.45 -25.72
C GLY A 443 -8.89 -10.41 -25.66
N PRO A 444 -9.58 -11.57 -25.74
CA PRO A 444 -11.04 -11.60 -25.72
C PRO A 444 -11.64 -10.93 -24.46
N GLY A 445 -12.32 -9.80 -24.68
CA GLY A 445 -12.95 -9.00 -23.63
C GLY A 445 -11.99 -8.16 -22.78
N LEU A 446 -10.73 -8.02 -23.17
CA LEU A 446 -9.70 -7.20 -22.50
C LEU A 446 -8.88 -6.43 -23.55
N SER A 447 -8.86 -5.11 -23.47
CA SER A 447 -8.03 -4.27 -24.35
C SER A 447 -7.73 -2.97 -23.63
N ALA A 448 -6.59 -2.92 -22.95
CA ALA A 448 -6.21 -1.79 -22.12
C ALA A 448 -4.69 -1.67 -21.94
N ARG A 449 -4.22 -0.45 -21.69
CA ARG A 449 -2.86 -0.14 -21.27
C ARG A 449 -2.89 0.82 -20.10
N GLY A 450 -2.03 0.59 -19.12
CA GLY A 450 -1.87 1.50 -18.00
C GLY A 450 -1.19 0.85 -16.80
N ALA A 451 -1.34 1.47 -15.64
CA ALA A 451 -0.76 1.04 -14.40
C ALA A 451 -1.73 0.17 -13.58
N SER A 452 -1.16 -0.81 -12.89
CA SER A 452 -1.88 -1.65 -11.91
C SER A 452 -0.98 -2.03 -10.75
N PHE A 453 -1.56 -2.30 -9.59
CA PHE A 453 -0.82 -2.76 -8.43
C PHE A 453 -0.24 -4.15 -8.67
N ALA A 454 1.03 -4.31 -8.30
CA ALA A 454 1.74 -5.59 -8.34
C ALA A 454 0.96 -6.66 -7.56
N GLY A 455 0.69 -7.79 -8.22
CA GLY A 455 -0.10 -8.88 -7.64
C GLY A 455 -1.61 -8.68 -7.73
N LEU A 456 -2.09 -7.55 -8.26
CA LEU A 456 -3.50 -7.28 -8.58
C LEU A 456 -3.68 -6.83 -10.04
N SER A 457 -2.69 -7.07 -10.89
CA SER A 457 -2.64 -6.56 -12.26
C SER A 457 -3.32 -7.48 -13.29
N MET A 458 -4.31 -8.27 -12.89
CA MET A 458 -5.18 -9.00 -13.84
C MET A 458 -5.94 -8.03 -14.77
N TYR A 459 -6.25 -6.83 -14.26
CA TYR A 459 -6.81 -5.73 -15.03
C TYR A 459 -5.91 -4.50 -14.97
N VAL A 460 -6.01 -3.63 -15.98
CA VAL A 460 -5.47 -2.27 -15.91
C VAL A 460 -6.35 -1.45 -14.95
N GLU A 461 -5.77 -0.93 -13.88
CA GLU A 461 -6.52 -0.22 -12.84
C GLU A 461 -6.54 1.30 -13.07
N LEU A 462 -5.50 1.84 -13.70
CA LEU A 462 -5.34 3.26 -14.04
C LEU A 462 -4.79 3.36 -15.46
N GLY A 463 -5.53 3.91 -16.42
CA GLY A 463 -5.03 3.99 -17.79
C GLY A 463 -6.08 4.27 -18.85
N ARG A 464 -5.98 3.56 -19.97
CA ARG A 464 -6.87 3.69 -21.12
C ARG A 464 -7.25 2.37 -21.74
N GLY A 465 -8.43 2.36 -22.34
CA GLY A 465 -8.90 1.35 -23.26
C GLY A 465 -8.73 1.84 -24.69
N GLN A 466 -9.50 1.28 -25.61
CA GLN A 466 -9.46 1.67 -27.03
C GLN A 466 -9.81 3.15 -27.23
N ASP A 467 -10.94 3.61 -26.67
CA ASP A 467 -11.56 4.93 -26.87
C ASP A 467 -11.98 5.65 -25.57
N TYR A 468 -11.52 5.17 -24.40
CA TYR A 468 -11.81 5.74 -23.09
C TYR A 468 -10.59 5.71 -22.16
N SER A 469 -10.61 6.51 -21.09
CA SER A 469 -9.56 6.54 -20.07
C SER A 469 -10.15 6.68 -18.67
N TRP A 470 -9.42 6.19 -17.66
CA TRP A 470 -9.82 6.24 -16.26
C TRP A 470 -8.60 6.33 -15.35
N SER A 471 -8.83 6.87 -14.16
CA SER A 471 -7.85 6.89 -13.08
C SER A 471 -8.57 7.04 -11.75
N ALA A 472 -7.80 7.10 -10.66
CA ALA A 472 -8.30 7.29 -9.32
C ALA A 472 -7.61 8.48 -8.66
N THR A 473 -8.36 9.22 -7.85
CA THR A 473 -7.83 10.19 -6.90
C THR A 473 -8.27 9.82 -5.50
N THR A 474 -7.40 9.94 -4.49
CA THR A 474 -7.77 9.66 -3.11
C THR A 474 -8.84 10.66 -2.67
N SER A 475 -10.06 10.18 -2.44
CA SER A 475 -11.22 11.03 -2.11
C SER A 475 -11.21 11.54 -0.67
N GLY A 476 -10.37 10.95 0.19
CA GLY A 476 -10.31 11.29 1.63
C GLY A 476 -11.63 11.10 2.36
N GLN A 477 -12.53 10.28 1.80
CA GLN A 477 -13.86 10.04 2.36
C GLN A 477 -13.76 9.44 3.76
N ASP A 478 -14.70 9.82 4.62
CA ASP A 478 -14.89 9.23 5.93
C ASP A 478 -15.62 7.89 5.76
N ILE A 479 -14.86 6.79 5.75
CA ILE A 479 -15.36 5.43 5.52
C ILE A 479 -14.98 4.45 6.65
N ILE A 480 -14.23 4.92 7.64
CA ILE A 480 -13.88 4.18 8.84
C ILE A 480 -14.60 4.84 10.01
N ASP A 481 -15.54 4.12 10.62
CA ASP A 481 -16.31 4.60 11.76
C ASP A 481 -15.82 3.96 13.07
N THR A 482 -15.72 4.77 14.13
CA THR A 482 -15.52 4.28 15.49
C THR A 482 -16.87 4.08 16.20
N TYR A 483 -17.14 2.85 16.64
CA TYR A 483 -18.32 2.52 17.45
C TYR A 483 -17.97 2.45 18.93
N ALA A 484 -18.73 3.16 19.75
CA ALA A 484 -18.77 2.91 21.20
C ALA A 484 -19.80 1.82 21.50
N VAL A 485 -19.38 0.77 22.19
CA VAL A 485 -20.27 -0.33 22.61
C VAL A 485 -20.28 -0.44 24.12
N GLU A 486 -21.42 -0.87 24.67
CA GLU A 486 -21.53 -1.18 26.09
C GLU A 486 -20.95 -2.58 26.36
N LEU A 487 -20.02 -2.67 27.30
CA LEU A 487 -19.49 -3.96 27.77
C LEU A 487 -20.51 -4.64 28.69
N CYS A 488 -20.54 -5.96 28.66
CA CYS A 488 -21.41 -6.79 29.49
C CYS A 488 -20.61 -8.00 29.99
N GLN A 489 -20.96 -8.59 31.13
CA GLN A 489 -20.21 -9.69 31.78
C GLN A 489 -18.75 -9.36 32.17
N ASP A 490 -17.87 -9.10 31.20
CA ASP A 490 -16.45 -8.79 31.36
C ASP A 490 -15.94 -7.83 30.26
N ASP A 491 -14.62 -7.67 30.15
CA ASP A 491 -13.98 -6.75 29.20
C ASP A 491 -13.97 -7.26 27.75
N TYR A 492 -14.41 -8.49 27.50
CA TYR A 492 -14.35 -9.16 26.20
C TYR A 492 -15.74 -9.58 25.68
N HIS A 493 -16.80 -9.05 26.28
CA HIS A 493 -18.17 -9.21 25.83
C HIS A 493 -18.85 -7.84 25.74
N TYR A 494 -19.71 -7.67 24.75
CA TYR A 494 -20.39 -6.41 24.48
C TYR A 494 -21.86 -6.63 24.11
N LEU A 495 -22.68 -5.62 24.35
CA LEU A 495 -24.09 -5.65 24.02
C LEU A 495 -24.28 -5.41 22.52
N TYR A 496 -24.69 -6.44 21.79
CA TYR A 496 -25.04 -6.37 20.38
C TYR A 496 -26.56 -6.59 20.23
N HIS A 497 -27.29 -5.53 19.85
CA HIS A 497 -28.76 -5.55 19.74
C HIS A 497 -29.46 -6.19 20.97
N GLY A 498 -29.04 -5.79 22.17
CA GLY A 498 -29.62 -6.28 23.43
C GLY A 498 -29.12 -7.66 23.89
N THR A 499 -28.26 -8.32 23.11
CA THR A 499 -27.65 -9.62 23.46
C THR A 499 -26.20 -9.44 23.86
N CYS A 500 -25.83 -9.93 25.04
CA CYS A 500 -24.44 -9.96 25.46
C CYS A 500 -23.65 -10.96 24.62
N THR A 501 -22.71 -10.46 23.81
CA THR A 501 -22.02 -11.19 22.76
C THR A 501 -20.52 -11.18 23.02
N ALA A 502 -19.89 -12.34 22.95
CA ALA A 502 -18.44 -12.46 23.06
C ALA A 502 -17.73 -11.80 21.85
N MET A 503 -16.59 -11.17 22.09
CA MET A 503 -15.69 -10.73 21.03
C MET A 503 -14.89 -11.91 20.49
N ASP A 504 -14.65 -11.91 19.17
CA ASP A 504 -13.83 -12.93 18.52
C ASP A 504 -12.35 -12.58 18.69
N LYS A 505 -11.59 -13.43 19.40
CA LYS A 505 -10.15 -13.26 19.58
C LYS A 505 -9.38 -13.84 18.38
N VAL A 506 -8.51 -13.03 17.77
CA VAL A 506 -7.61 -13.44 16.69
C VAL A 506 -6.17 -13.23 17.11
N GLU A 507 -5.32 -14.22 16.83
CA GLU A 507 -3.94 -14.23 17.27
C GLU A 507 -2.99 -14.61 16.14
N ARG A 508 -1.78 -14.05 16.18
CA ARG A 508 -0.68 -14.38 15.27
C ARG A 508 0.64 -14.36 16.02
N THR A 509 1.35 -15.48 16.03
CA THR A 509 2.70 -15.56 16.59
C THR A 509 3.71 -15.44 15.47
N ASN A 510 4.67 -14.53 15.63
CA ASN A 510 5.78 -14.34 14.71
C ASN A 510 7.11 -14.55 15.40
N SER A 511 8.06 -15.09 14.66
CA SER A 511 9.42 -15.32 15.12
C SER A 511 10.40 -15.21 13.97
N TRP A 512 11.58 -14.67 14.25
CA TRP A 512 12.62 -14.49 13.25
C TRP A 512 13.98 -14.93 13.79
N LYS A 513 14.90 -15.17 12.86
CA LYS A 513 16.33 -15.37 13.08
C LYS A 513 17.11 -14.41 12.17
N PRO A 514 18.36 -14.06 12.52
CA PRO A 514 19.19 -13.26 11.63
C PRO A 514 19.35 -13.92 10.25
N THR A 515 19.33 -13.10 9.22
CA THR A 515 19.58 -13.47 7.82
C THR A 515 20.66 -12.55 7.23
N THR A 516 21.02 -12.77 5.96
CA THR A 516 21.93 -11.85 5.28
C THR A 516 21.27 -10.49 5.00
N ALA A 517 19.96 -10.48 4.73
CA ALA A 517 19.18 -9.26 4.53
C ALA A 517 18.88 -8.50 5.83
N ASP A 518 18.72 -9.23 6.94
CA ASP A 518 18.38 -8.64 8.24
C ASP A 518 19.21 -9.26 9.38
N SER A 519 20.17 -8.50 9.90
CA SER A 519 21.03 -8.92 11.00
C SER A 519 20.37 -8.87 12.38
N THR A 520 19.07 -8.55 12.47
CA THR A 520 18.36 -8.48 13.76
C THR A 520 18.45 -9.81 14.48
N ALA A 521 18.97 -9.78 15.73
CA ALA A 521 19.08 -10.95 16.58
C ALA A 521 17.74 -11.67 16.72
N ALA A 522 17.76 -13.00 16.91
CA ALA A 522 16.54 -13.81 16.98
C ALA A 522 15.56 -13.28 18.04
N GLY A 523 14.27 -13.34 17.73
CA GLY A 523 13.21 -12.83 18.59
C GLY A 523 11.85 -13.31 18.14
N SER A 524 10.85 -13.10 19.00
CA SER A 524 9.46 -13.43 18.70
C SER A 524 8.49 -12.53 19.45
N TYR A 525 7.25 -12.51 18.99
CA TYR A 525 6.11 -11.98 19.73
C TYR A 525 4.80 -12.61 19.25
N ARG A 526 3.73 -12.43 20.04
CA ARG A 526 2.36 -12.74 19.65
C ARG A 526 1.56 -11.44 19.48
N MET A 527 0.95 -11.25 18.33
CA MET A 527 -0.08 -10.23 18.12
C MET A 527 -1.45 -10.79 18.47
N GLN A 528 -2.28 -9.99 19.13
CA GLN A 528 -3.64 -10.36 19.51
C GLN A 528 -4.58 -9.17 19.28
N VAL A 529 -5.71 -9.43 18.62
CA VAL A 529 -6.79 -8.47 18.40
C VAL A 529 -8.12 -9.13 18.74
N TYR A 530 -8.99 -8.41 19.44
CA TYR A 530 -10.39 -8.80 19.60
C TYR A 530 -11.23 -8.15 18.50
N ARG A 531 -12.27 -8.82 18.03
CA ARG A 531 -13.18 -8.30 17.01
C ARG A 531 -14.61 -8.33 17.51
N THR A 532 -15.33 -7.26 17.25
CA THR A 532 -16.79 -7.19 17.42
C THR A 532 -17.46 -7.44 16.07
N LYS A 533 -18.80 -7.45 16.02
CA LYS A 533 -19.54 -7.46 14.75
C LYS A 533 -19.40 -6.15 13.95
N TYR A 534 -18.90 -5.07 14.58
CA TYR A 534 -18.60 -3.80 13.90
C TYR A 534 -17.17 -3.73 13.36
N GLY A 535 -16.23 -4.50 13.91
CA GLY A 535 -14.83 -4.48 13.49
C GLY A 535 -13.83 -4.72 14.64
N PRO A 536 -12.53 -4.48 14.37
CA PRO A 536 -11.46 -4.64 15.36
C PRO A 536 -11.62 -3.75 16.60
N TRP A 537 -11.34 -4.32 17.76
CA TRP A 537 -11.33 -3.63 19.05
C TRP A 537 -9.96 -2.96 19.27
N ASN A 538 -9.89 -1.67 18.93
CA ASN A 538 -8.63 -0.91 18.95
C ASN A 538 -8.43 -0.03 20.19
N THR A 539 -9.52 0.30 20.90
CA THR A 539 -9.50 1.19 22.06
C THR A 539 -10.42 0.68 23.16
N GLY A 540 -9.87 0.50 24.36
CA GLY A 540 -10.63 0.12 25.54
C GLY A 540 -10.70 1.23 26.57
N ARG A 541 -11.51 0.98 27.59
CA ARG A 541 -11.56 1.85 28.77
C ARG A 541 -10.23 1.72 29.50
N ARG A 542 -9.61 2.84 29.85
CA ARG A 542 -8.45 2.83 30.76
C ARG A 542 -8.85 2.07 32.01
N PRO A 543 -8.10 1.02 32.43
CA PRO A 543 -8.36 0.36 33.70
C PRO A 543 -8.37 1.44 34.77
N ALA A 544 -9.47 1.56 35.51
CA ALA A 544 -9.50 2.46 36.65
C ALA A 544 -8.28 2.07 37.51
N ALA A 545 -7.31 2.97 37.66
CA ALA A 545 -6.25 2.79 38.64
C ALA A 545 -6.97 2.37 39.90
N ARG A 546 -6.68 1.17 40.44
CA ARG A 546 -7.30 0.67 41.66
C ARG A 546 -7.15 1.78 42.68
N ARG A 547 -8.18 2.62 42.84
CA ARG A 547 -8.27 3.53 43.97
C ARG A 547 -8.33 2.55 45.12
N SER A 548 -7.25 2.47 45.89
CA SER A 548 -7.28 1.86 47.19
C SER A 548 -8.53 2.43 47.85
N ARG A 549 -9.55 1.58 48.03
CA ARG A 549 -10.72 1.91 48.83
C ARG A 549 -10.20 2.00 50.26
N THR A 550 -9.54 3.10 50.59
CA THR A 550 -9.51 3.57 51.97
C THR A 550 -10.93 4.08 52.21
N PRO A 551 -11.70 3.47 53.12
CA PRO A 551 -13.03 3.97 53.43
C PRO A 551 -12.91 5.41 53.91
N PRO A 552 -13.84 6.32 53.56
CA PRO A 552 -13.88 7.62 54.19
C PRO A 552 -14.07 7.42 55.70
N CYS A 553 -13.13 7.94 56.49
CA CYS A 553 -13.32 8.04 57.93
C CYS A 553 -14.66 8.76 58.21
N ALA A 554 -15.52 8.12 58.99
CA ALA A 554 -16.74 8.72 59.48
C ALA A 554 -16.41 9.99 60.29
N PRO A 555 -17.21 11.07 60.18
CA PRO A 555 -17.04 12.24 61.04
C PRO A 555 -17.41 11.88 62.48
N PRO A 556 -16.65 12.33 63.50
CA PRO A 556 -17.07 12.14 64.88
C PRO A 556 -18.27 13.03 65.17
N SER A 557 -19.29 12.40 65.74
CA SER A 557 -20.45 13.01 66.39
C SER A 557 -20.01 14.07 67.40
N CYS A 558 -20.25 15.34 67.09
CA CYS A 558 -20.23 16.42 68.08
C CYS A 558 -21.59 16.47 68.79
N THR A 559 -21.76 15.65 69.81
CA THR A 559 -22.80 15.82 70.83
C THR A 559 -22.38 16.96 71.77
N ARG A 560 -23.19 18.03 71.78
CA ARG A 560 -23.19 19.09 72.80
C ARG A 560 -23.49 18.47 74.17
N PRO A 561 -22.70 18.73 75.23
CA PRO A 561 -23.14 18.54 76.60
C PRO A 561 -23.85 19.81 77.09
N THR A 562 -25.09 19.62 77.51
CA THR A 562 -25.88 20.53 78.32
C THR A 562 -25.20 20.78 79.67
N ARG A 563 -25.05 22.05 80.07
CA ARG A 563 -24.81 22.45 81.47
C ARG A 563 -26.00 23.27 81.94
N SER A 564 -26.68 22.75 82.95
CA SER A 564 -27.75 23.42 83.69
C SER A 564 -27.17 24.38 84.73
N SER A 565 -27.62 25.63 84.61
CA SER A 565 -28.05 26.64 85.59
C SER A 565 -27.25 27.02 86.84
N ALA A 566 -27.22 28.37 86.99
CA ALA A 566 -27.40 29.19 88.19
C ALA A 566 -26.17 29.63 89.03
N SER A 567 -25.79 30.90 88.85
CA SER A 567 -25.63 31.83 89.99
C SER A 567 -25.67 33.32 89.57
N ARG A 568 -26.64 34.01 90.21
CA ARG A 568 -26.68 35.42 90.68
C ARG A 568 -27.09 36.55 89.71
N CYS A 569 -28.13 37.24 90.22
CA CYS A 569 -28.77 38.53 89.91
C CYS A 569 -29.64 38.59 88.66
#